data_AF-M8D8Z0-F1
#
_entry.id   AF-M8D8Z0-F1
#
_cell.length_a   1.000
_cell.length_b   1.000
_cell.length_c   1.000
_cell.angle_alpha   90.00
_cell.angle_beta   90.00
_cell.angle_gamma   90.00
#
_symmetry.space_group_name_H-M   'P 1'
#
loop_
_entity.id
_entity.type
_entity.pdbx_description
1 polymer ?
#
loop_
_entity_poly.entity_id
_entity_poly.type
_entity_poly.pdbx_seq_one_letter_code
_entity_poly.pdbx_strand_id
1 'polypeptide(L)'
;MESPTSAASRVDFYGFLDRMRRPEAADLFRSIKSFLASLSLDEPSAEADGARVQAFFAEMEAAIRGHPLWADATHQEIDHALEGLEKYIMTKLFDRTFAASPEDAAADAEVSDKIGLLQRFVRPHHLDIPKVLNNEASWLIAVKELQKINSFKSPWEKLLCMMSCCQVINNLLLNVSMTNDRTPSGADEFLPILIYITIKASFLL
;
A
#
# COMPACT_ATOMS: atom_id res chain seq x y z
N MET A 1 1.21 20.57 3.46
CA MET A 1 1.64 19.20 3.16
C MET A 1 0.47 18.48 2.53
N GLU A 2 0.53 18.29 1.22
CA GLU A 2 -0.52 17.64 0.44
C GLU A 2 -0.71 16.20 0.91
N SER A 3 -1.96 15.76 0.98
CA SER A 3 -2.28 14.37 1.30
C SER A 3 -1.67 13.42 0.25
N PRO A 4 -1.07 12.29 0.65
CA PRO A 4 -0.37 11.39 -0.25
C PRO A 4 -1.28 10.54 -1.13
N THR A 5 -2.59 10.76 -1.10
CA THR A 5 -3.47 10.56 -2.27
C THR A 5 -3.18 11.63 -3.34
N SER A 6 -1.90 11.86 -3.63
CA SER A 6 -1.44 12.98 -4.43
C SER A 6 -2.00 12.85 -5.84
N ALA A 7 -2.46 13.96 -6.40
CA ALA A 7 -2.83 14.06 -7.80
C ALA A 7 -1.77 13.45 -8.73
N ALA A 8 -0.50 13.42 -8.31
CA ALA A 8 0.60 12.74 -8.98
C ALA A 8 0.30 11.26 -9.30
N SER A 9 -0.10 10.43 -8.33
CA SER A 9 -0.33 8.99 -8.58
C SER A 9 -1.51 8.72 -9.52
N ARG A 10 -2.49 9.63 -9.57
CA ARG A 10 -3.55 9.61 -10.59
C ARG A 10 -3.01 9.99 -11.97
N VAL A 11 -2.20 11.05 -12.05
CA VAL A 11 -1.58 11.51 -13.30
C VAL A 11 -0.70 10.42 -13.90
N ASP A 12 0.08 9.71 -13.06
CA ASP A 12 0.94 8.60 -13.46
C ASP A 12 0.15 7.43 -14.04
N PHE A 13 -0.97 7.05 -13.39
CA PHE A 13 -1.85 6.01 -13.91
C PHE A 13 -2.52 6.38 -15.23
N TYR A 14 -2.97 7.64 -15.39
CA TYR A 14 -3.54 8.09 -16.67
C TYR A 14 -2.48 8.15 -17.78
N GLY A 15 -1.24 8.51 -17.46
CA GLY A 15 -0.11 8.46 -18.39
C GLY A 15 0.16 7.05 -18.89
N PHE A 16 0.15 6.05 -18.00
CA PHE A 16 0.22 4.64 -18.37
C PHE A 16 -0.93 4.24 -19.30
N LEU A 17 -2.18 4.54 -18.93
CA LEU A 17 -3.34 4.18 -19.74
C LEU A 17 -3.34 4.85 -21.12
N ASP A 18 -2.86 6.09 -21.23
CA ASP A 18 -2.73 6.79 -22.51
C ASP A 18 -1.73 6.08 -23.43
N ARG A 19 -0.54 5.74 -22.92
CA ARG A 19 0.45 4.97 -23.68
C ARG A 19 -0.07 3.60 -24.09
N MET A 20 -0.76 2.89 -23.20
CA MET A 20 -1.34 1.57 -23.48
C MET A 20 -2.52 1.57 -24.46
N ARG A 21 -3.15 2.73 -24.70
CA ARG A 21 -4.20 2.89 -25.72
C ARG A 21 -3.64 3.07 -27.13
N ARG A 22 -2.36 3.36 -27.26
CA ARG A 22 -1.71 3.54 -28.55
C ARG A 22 -1.65 2.21 -29.31
N PRO A 23 -1.86 2.20 -30.64
CA PRO A 23 -1.84 0.96 -31.42
C PRO A 23 -0.50 0.23 -31.35
N GLU A 24 0.59 0.95 -31.12
CA GLU A 24 1.94 0.41 -30.95
C GLU A 24 2.09 -0.41 -29.66
N ALA A 25 1.21 -0.26 -28.66
CA ALA A 25 1.21 -1.05 -27.42
C ALA A 25 0.26 -2.26 -27.46
N ALA A 26 -0.31 -2.58 -28.63
CA ALA A 26 -1.39 -3.56 -28.75
C ALA A 26 -0.97 -5.00 -28.37
N ASP A 27 0.30 -5.34 -28.58
CA ASP A 27 0.92 -6.60 -28.17
C ASP A 27 1.03 -6.72 -26.65
N LEU A 28 1.49 -5.68 -25.96
CA LEU A 28 1.53 -5.61 -24.49
C LEU A 28 0.13 -5.77 -23.90
N PHE A 29 -0.86 -5.06 -24.46
CA PHE A 29 -2.24 -5.15 -23.98
C PHE A 29 -2.86 -6.53 -24.24
N ARG A 30 -2.50 -7.18 -25.36
CA ARG A 30 -2.91 -8.57 -25.66
C ARG A 30 -2.29 -9.54 -24.65
N SER A 31 -1.01 -9.34 -24.29
CA SER A 31 -0.33 -10.13 -23.26
C SER A 31 -1.05 -10.04 -21.92
N ILE A 32 -1.36 -8.82 -21.45
CA ILE A 32 -2.10 -8.58 -20.20
C ILE A 32 -3.46 -9.28 -20.22
N LYS A 33 -4.22 -9.15 -21.31
CA LYS A 33 -5.54 -9.82 -21.43
C LYS A 33 -5.41 -11.34 -21.40
N SER A 34 -4.43 -11.88 -22.12
CA SER A 34 -4.15 -13.32 -22.15
C SER A 34 -3.79 -13.83 -20.75
N PHE A 35 -2.93 -13.12 -20.04
CA PHE A 35 -2.56 -13.44 -18.66
C PHE A 35 -3.78 -13.46 -17.74
N LEU A 36 -4.57 -12.38 -17.71
CA LEU A 36 -5.78 -12.28 -16.88
C LEU A 36 -6.78 -13.41 -17.17
N ALA A 37 -7.00 -13.72 -18.45
CA ALA A 37 -7.86 -14.83 -18.86
C ALA A 37 -7.30 -16.18 -18.39
N SER A 38 -5.99 -16.42 -18.58
CA SER A 38 -5.34 -17.67 -18.17
C SER A 38 -5.40 -17.89 -16.66
N LEU A 39 -5.19 -16.85 -15.85
CA LEU A 39 -5.27 -16.94 -14.39
C LEU A 39 -6.70 -17.22 -13.93
N SER A 40 -7.69 -16.67 -14.62
CA SER A 40 -9.11 -16.88 -14.28
C SER A 40 -9.60 -18.31 -14.54
N LEU A 41 -8.91 -19.08 -15.40
CA LEU A 41 -9.26 -20.46 -15.72
C LEU A 41 -8.73 -21.46 -14.69
N ASP A 42 -7.68 -21.10 -13.96
CA ASP A 42 -7.05 -21.98 -13.00
C ASP A 42 -7.77 -21.95 -11.64
N GLU A 43 -7.65 -23.02 -10.87
CA GLU A 43 -8.15 -23.06 -9.49
C GLU A 43 -7.49 -21.96 -8.64
N PRO A 44 -8.27 -21.20 -7.84
CA PRO A 44 -7.71 -20.19 -6.95
C PRO A 44 -6.72 -20.78 -5.95
N SER A 45 -5.52 -20.23 -5.91
CA SER A 45 -4.50 -20.58 -4.92
C SER A 45 -3.61 -19.37 -4.69
N ALA A 46 -3.53 -18.88 -3.45
CA ALA A 46 -2.77 -17.67 -3.13
C ALA A 46 -1.28 -17.79 -3.53
N GLU A 47 -0.66 -18.94 -3.25
CA GLU A 47 0.76 -19.19 -3.56
C GLU A 47 1.00 -19.25 -5.07
N ALA A 48 0.19 -20.02 -5.80
CA ALA A 48 0.35 -20.18 -7.24
C ALA A 48 -0.01 -18.89 -8.01
N ASP A 49 -1.10 -18.22 -7.63
CA ASP A 49 -1.50 -16.95 -8.22
C ASP A 49 -0.44 -15.87 -7.95
N GLY A 50 0.09 -15.81 -6.72
CA GLY A 50 1.16 -14.89 -6.34
C GLY A 50 2.43 -15.09 -7.17
N ALA A 51 2.92 -16.33 -7.27
CA ALA A 51 4.11 -16.66 -8.07
C ALA A 51 3.93 -16.29 -9.56
N ARG A 52 2.75 -16.54 -10.12
CA ARG A 52 2.44 -16.22 -11.52
C ARG A 52 2.33 -14.72 -11.78
N VAL A 53 1.68 -13.98 -10.88
CA VAL A 53 1.59 -12.52 -10.98
C VAL A 53 2.99 -11.90 -10.92
N GLN A 54 3.85 -12.35 -10.01
CA GLN A 54 5.24 -11.86 -9.91
C GLN A 54 6.06 -12.20 -11.16
N ALA A 55 5.97 -13.43 -11.67
CA ALA A 55 6.63 -13.81 -12.92
C ALA A 55 6.16 -12.95 -14.11
N PHE A 56 4.86 -12.67 -14.19
CA PHE A 56 4.29 -11.83 -15.24
C PHE A 56 4.73 -10.36 -15.12
N PHE A 57 4.83 -9.81 -13.91
CA PHE A 57 5.37 -8.46 -13.73
C PHE A 57 6.82 -8.36 -14.19
N ALA A 58 7.67 -9.34 -13.87
CA ALA A 58 9.06 -9.36 -14.33
C ALA A 58 9.18 -9.45 -15.87
N GLU A 59 8.32 -10.26 -16.51
CA GLU A 59 8.25 -10.34 -17.98
C GLU A 59 7.83 -9.00 -18.59
N MET A 60 6.76 -8.40 -18.07
CA MET A 60 6.24 -7.12 -18.55
C MET A 60 7.20 -5.96 -18.31
N GLU A 61 7.95 -5.98 -17.19
CA GLU A 61 8.99 -5.02 -16.90
C GLU A 61 10.10 -5.05 -17.94
N ALA A 62 10.59 -6.25 -18.29
CA ALA A 62 11.56 -6.42 -19.37
C ALA A 62 10.98 -5.96 -20.72
N ALA A 63 9.72 -6.30 -21.01
CA ALA A 63 9.04 -5.92 -22.23
C ALA A 63 8.89 -4.40 -22.36
N ILE A 64 8.44 -3.71 -21.30
CA ILE A 64 8.25 -2.25 -21.27
C ILE A 64 9.59 -1.53 -21.44
N ARG A 65 10.66 -1.96 -20.74
CA ARG A 65 11.99 -1.34 -20.88
C ARG A 65 12.59 -1.50 -22.28
N GLY A 66 12.27 -2.59 -22.97
CA GLY A 66 12.71 -2.83 -24.35
C GLY A 66 11.77 -2.24 -25.41
N HIS A 67 10.64 -1.65 -25.03
CA HIS A 67 9.60 -1.27 -25.98
C HIS A 67 9.88 0.09 -26.63
N PRO A 68 9.68 0.26 -27.95
CA PRO A 68 9.93 1.53 -28.65
C PRO A 68 9.18 2.73 -28.07
N LEU A 69 7.99 2.53 -27.50
CA LEU A 69 7.21 3.59 -26.84
C LEU A 69 7.86 4.16 -25.58
N TRP A 70 8.83 3.46 -24.98
CA TRP A 70 9.59 3.89 -23.81
C TRP A 70 11.08 4.11 -24.11
N ALA A 71 11.48 4.14 -25.38
CA ALA A 71 12.88 4.32 -25.78
C ALA A 71 13.51 5.61 -25.23
N ASP A 72 12.72 6.69 -25.18
CA ASP A 72 13.14 8.02 -24.66
C ASP A 72 12.61 8.29 -23.24
N ALA A 73 12.00 7.30 -22.58
CA ALA A 73 11.45 7.48 -21.25
C ALA A 73 12.56 7.48 -20.19
N THR A 74 12.43 8.36 -19.20
CA THR A 74 13.28 8.35 -18.00
C THR A 74 13.01 7.11 -17.15
N HIS A 75 13.96 6.74 -16.27
CA HIS A 75 13.76 5.64 -15.33
C HIS A 75 12.51 5.85 -14.48
N GLN A 76 12.25 7.09 -14.04
CA GLN A 76 11.06 7.42 -13.27
C GLN A 76 9.76 7.20 -14.06
N GLU A 77 9.71 7.58 -15.34
CA GLU A 77 8.53 7.33 -16.18
C GLU A 77 8.29 5.83 -16.43
N ILE A 78 9.36 5.03 -16.45
CA ILE A 78 9.25 3.56 -16.52
C ILE A 78 8.69 3.03 -15.20
N ASP A 79 9.24 3.44 -14.06
CA ASP A 79 8.75 3.00 -12.74
C ASP A 79 7.26 3.37 -12.56
N HIS A 80 6.86 4.59 -12.91
CA HIS A 80 5.45 5.01 -12.90
C HIS A 80 4.57 4.15 -13.84
N ALA A 81 5.09 3.71 -14.98
CA ALA A 81 4.37 2.81 -15.88
C ALA A 81 4.21 1.40 -15.30
N LEU A 82 5.21 0.90 -14.58
CA LEU A 82 5.15 -0.39 -13.88
C LEU A 82 4.17 -0.35 -12.71
N GLU A 83 4.15 0.74 -11.94
CA GLU A 83 3.13 0.99 -10.92
C GLU A 83 1.71 1.03 -11.54
N GLY A 84 1.57 1.67 -12.70
CA GLY A 84 0.31 1.71 -13.44
C GLY A 84 -0.15 0.33 -13.93
N LEU A 85 0.80 -0.51 -14.35
CA LEU A 85 0.56 -1.91 -14.72
C LEU A 85 0.11 -2.74 -13.52
N GLU A 86 0.81 -2.64 -12.38
CA GLU A 86 0.42 -3.31 -11.14
C GLU A 86 -1.01 -2.93 -10.75
N LYS A 87 -1.29 -1.62 -10.72
CA LYS A 87 -2.61 -1.09 -10.40
C LYS A 87 -3.68 -1.66 -11.31
N TYR A 88 -3.42 -1.70 -12.62
CA TYR A 88 -4.38 -2.23 -13.59
C TYR A 88 -4.69 -3.72 -13.33
N ILE A 89 -3.65 -4.55 -13.19
CA ILE A 89 -3.76 -6.00 -13.04
C ILE A 89 -4.39 -6.35 -11.70
N MET A 90 -3.87 -5.79 -10.61
CA MET A 90 -4.36 -6.10 -9.27
C MET A 90 -5.78 -5.59 -9.03
N THR A 91 -6.19 -4.50 -9.69
CA THR A 91 -7.60 -4.07 -9.66
C THR A 91 -8.54 -5.10 -10.30
N LYS A 92 -8.10 -5.78 -11.37
CA LYS A 92 -8.88 -6.82 -12.06
C LYS A 92 -8.88 -8.15 -11.31
N LEU A 93 -7.79 -8.46 -10.61
CA LEU A 93 -7.63 -9.70 -9.86
C LEU A 93 -8.10 -9.61 -8.40
N PHE A 94 -8.46 -8.41 -7.92
CA PHE A 94 -8.75 -8.16 -6.50
C PHE A 94 -9.72 -9.17 -5.89
N ASP A 95 -10.86 -9.43 -6.54
CA ASP A 95 -11.90 -10.32 -5.98
C ASP A 95 -11.45 -11.79 -5.97
N ARG A 96 -10.42 -12.15 -6.73
CA ARG A 96 -9.80 -13.48 -6.74
C ARG A 96 -8.67 -13.61 -5.72
N THR A 97 -7.92 -12.55 -5.46
CA THR A 97 -6.64 -12.63 -4.72
C THR A 97 -6.67 -11.96 -3.34
N PHE A 98 -7.70 -11.19 -3.02
CA PHE A 98 -7.82 -10.50 -1.72
C PHE A 98 -8.88 -11.16 -0.83
N ALA A 99 -8.47 -11.62 0.36
CA ALA A 99 -9.33 -12.32 1.32
C ALA A 99 -10.16 -13.44 0.66
N ALA A 100 -9.50 -14.22 -0.19
CA ALA A 100 -10.15 -15.16 -1.11
C ALA A 100 -10.51 -16.49 -0.44
N SER A 101 -9.89 -16.82 0.70
CA SER A 101 -10.16 -18.04 1.44
C SER A 101 -11.04 -17.78 2.68
N PRO A 102 -11.84 -18.77 3.12
CA PRO A 102 -12.53 -18.71 4.41
C PRO A 102 -11.57 -18.58 5.60
N GLU A 103 -10.33 -19.09 5.46
CA GLU A 103 -9.30 -18.97 6.48
C GLU A 103 -8.86 -17.51 6.67
N ASP A 104 -8.68 -16.76 5.57
CA ASP A 104 -8.38 -15.32 5.63
C ASP A 104 -9.49 -14.54 6.34
N ALA A 105 -10.76 -14.82 5.98
CA ALA A 105 -11.91 -14.16 6.59
C ALA A 105 -12.03 -14.47 8.09
N ALA A 106 -11.71 -15.70 8.50
CA ALA A 106 -11.71 -16.09 9.91
C ALA A 106 -10.57 -15.41 10.68
N ALA A 107 -9.37 -15.34 10.09
CA ALA A 107 -8.22 -14.65 10.69
C ALA A 107 -8.49 -13.14 10.82
N ASP A 108 -9.06 -12.51 9.80
CA ASP A 108 -9.45 -11.09 9.82
C ASP A 108 -10.49 -10.81 10.91
N ALA A 109 -11.51 -11.68 11.04
CA ALA A 109 -12.52 -11.56 12.09
C ALA A 109 -11.89 -11.69 13.50
N GLU A 110 -11.01 -12.67 13.71
CA GLU A 110 -10.32 -12.87 14.99
C GLU A 110 -9.47 -11.66 15.38
N VAL A 111 -8.72 -11.10 14.41
CA VAL A 111 -7.89 -9.91 14.63
C VAL A 111 -8.77 -8.69 14.90
N SER A 112 -9.85 -8.51 14.14
CA SER A 112 -10.81 -7.41 14.32
C SER A 112 -11.43 -7.44 15.72
N ASP A 113 -11.89 -8.61 16.17
CA ASP A 113 -12.45 -8.81 17.51
C ASP A 113 -11.44 -8.47 18.61
N LYS A 114 -10.21 -8.96 18.49
CA LYS A 114 -9.12 -8.65 19.43
C LYS A 114 -8.84 -7.16 19.49
N ILE A 115 -8.74 -6.48 18.35
CA ILE A 115 -8.51 -5.04 18.29
C ILE A 115 -9.69 -4.29 18.91
N GLY A 116 -10.93 -4.68 18.62
CA GLY A 116 -12.14 -4.08 19.19
C GLY A 116 -12.21 -4.16 20.72
N LEU A 117 -11.69 -5.24 21.32
CA LEU A 117 -11.54 -5.37 22.77
C LEU A 117 -10.44 -4.45 23.32
N LEU A 118 -9.25 -4.48 22.69
CA LEU A 118 -8.10 -3.68 23.10
C LEU A 118 -8.38 -2.18 23.05
N GLN A 119 -9.11 -1.72 22.03
CA GLN A 119 -9.45 -0.31 21.83
C GLN A 119 -10.10 0.35 23.05
N ARG A 120 -10.90 -0.40 23.81
CA ARG A 120 -11.69 0.10 24.95
C ARG A 120 -10.81 0.58 26.11
N PHE A 121 -9.75 -0.15 26.40
CA PHE A 121 -8.95 0.08 27.61
C PHE A 121 -7.48 0.43 27.34
N VAL A 122 -6.92 0.11 26.17
CA VAL A 122 -5.53 0.46 25.86
C VAL A 122 -5.34 1.98 25.88
N ARG A 123 -4.26 2.41 26.53
CA ARG A 123 -3.80 3.79 26.72
C ARG A 123 -2.31 3.84 26.36
N PRO A 124 -1.76 5.01 25.98
CA PRO A 124 -0.37 5.10 25.55
C PRO A 124 0.65 4.53 26.56
N HIS A 125 0.43 4.76 27.85
CA HIS A 125 1.31 4.25 28.91
C HIS A 125 1.29 2.72 29.09
N HIS A 126 0.30 2.01 28.53
CA HIS A 126 0.30 0.53 28.51
C HIS A 126 1.29 -0.04 27.48
N LEU A 127 1.76 0.81 26.56
CA LEU A 127 2.73 0.49 25.53
C LEU A 127 4.04 1.25 25.76
N ASP A 128 4.30 1.72 26.98
CA ASP A 128 5.51 2.48 27.32
C ASP A 128 5.71 3.78 26.52
N ILE A 129 4.63 4.35 25.95
CA ILE A 129 4.70 5.63 25.23
C ILE A 129 4.82 6.78 26.25
N PRO A 130 5.92 7.54 26.26
CA PRO A 130 6.10 8.65 27.17
C PRO A 130 5.17 9.80 26.83
N LYS A 131 4.68 10.54 27.84
CA LYS A 131 3.74 11.66 27.67
C LYS A 131 4.20 12.74 26.69
N VAL A 132 5.52 12.93 26.54
CA VAL A 132 6.10 13.90 25.59
C VAL A 132 5.78 13.55 24.12
N LEU A 133 5.48 12.28 23.83
CA LEU A 133 5.09 11.79 22.51
C LEU A 133 3.58 11.75 22.31
N ASN A 134 2.78 12.14 23.30
CA ASN A 134 1.33 12.17 23.21
C ASN A 134 0.86 13.40 22.41
N ASN A 135 0.89 13.30 21.08
CA ASN A 135 0.34 14.29 20.18
C ASN A 135 -0.91 13.75 19.48
N GLU A 136 -2.07 14.02 20.07
CA GLU A 136 -3.37 13.52 19.57
C GLU A 136 -3.65 13.97 18.13
N ALA A 137 -3.25 15.19 17.75
CA ALA A 137 -3.47 15.70 16.40
C ALA A 137 -2.63 14.93 15.36
N SER A 138 -1.34 14.70 15.63
CA SER A 138 -0.48 13.90 14.77
C SER A 138 -0.94 12.44 14.68
N TRP A 139 -1.34 11.85 15.80
CA TRP A 139 -1.85 10.47 15.82
C TRP A 139 -3.16 10.33 15.04
N LEU A 140 -4.06 11.32 15.12
CA LEU A 140 -5.28 11.33 14.31
C LEU A 140 -4.98 11.37 12.81
N ILE A 141 -3.96 12.12 12.38
CA ILE A 141 -3.53 12.13 10.98
C ILE A 141 -3.01 10.76 10.58
N ALA A 142 -2.15 10.13 11.38
CA ALA A 142 -1.61 8.81 11.10
C ALA A 142 -2.70 7.72 11.03
N VAL A 143 -3.66 7.76 11.95
CA VAL A 143 -4.87 6.92 11.93
C VAL A 143 -5.63 7.08 10.61
N LYS A 144 -5.88 8.32 10.18
CA LYS A 144 -6.59 8.60 8.92
C LYS A 144 -5.82 8.12 7.71
N GLU A 145 -4.49 8.23 7.68
CA GLU A 145 -3.68 7.68 6.59
C GLU A 145 -3.81 6.14 6.53
N LEU A 146 -3.73 5.45 7.67
CA LEU A 146 -3.84 4.00 7.72
C LEU A 146 -5.24 3.50 7.32
N GLN A 147 -6.30 4.21 7.71
CA GLN A 147 -7.69 3.86 7.36
C GLN A 147 -7.98 3.88 5.86
N LYS A 148 -7.18 4.60 5.06
CA LYS A 148 -7.35 4.61 3.60
C LYS A 148 -6.98 3.28 2.93
N ILE A 149 -6.30 2.37 3.62
CA ILE A 149 -5.79 1.11 3.04
C ILE A 149 -6.88 0.27 2.33
N ASN A 150 -8.11 0.28 2.84
CA ASN A 150 -9.23 -0.46 2.25
C ASN A 150 -9.94 0.29 1.12
N SER A 151 -9.58 1.56 0.87
CA SER A 151 -10.05 2.32 -0.30
C SER A 151 -9.29 2.01 -1.58
N PHE A 152 -8.19 1.23 -1.48
CA PHE A 152 -7.32 0.90 -2.62
C PHE A 152 -7.26 -0.60 -2.88
N LYS A 153 -7.09 -0.93 -4.17
CA LYS A 153 -6.92 -2.32 -4.64
C LYS A 153 -5.47 -2.67 -4.99
N SER A 154 -4.66 -1.69 -5.41
CA SER A 154 -3.25 -1.93 -5.73
C SER A 154 -2.41 -2.17 -4.46
N PRO A 155 -1.53 -3.18 -4.45
CA PRO A 155 -0.53 -3.37 -3.39
C PRO A 155 0.30 -2.11 -3.11
N TRP A 156 0.80 -1.43 -4.16
CA TRP A 156 1.53 -0.18 -4.05
C TRP A 156 0.77 0.92 -3.30
N GLU A 157 -0.51 1.16 -3.66
CA GLU A 157 -1.33 2.17 -3.00
C GLU A 157 -1.62 1.82 -1.53
N LYS A 158 -1.81 0.53 -1.23
CA LYS A 158 -1.94 0.05 0.16
C LYS A 158 -0.66 0.31 0.96
N LEU A 159 0.50 0.01 0.38
CA LEU A 159 1.81 0.28 0.99
C LEU A 159 2.02 1.78 1.22
N LEU A 160 1.61 2.63 0.29
CA LEU A 160 1.72 4.09 0.43
C LEU A 160 0.92 4.60 1.63
N CYS A 161 -0.26 4.03 1.93
CA CYS A 161 -1.02 4.36 3.14
C CYS A 161 -0.22 4.04 4.41
N MET A 162 0.43 2.87 4.45
CA MET A 162 1.28 2.47 5.57
C MET A 162 2.50 3.40 5.71
N MET A 163 3.17 3.70 4.61
CA MET A 163 4.32 4.61 4.60
C MET A 163 3.94 6.02 5.05
N SER A 164 2.79 6.52 4.61
CA SER A 164 2.25 7.84 5.00
C SER A 164 1.97 7.91 6.49
N CYS A 165 1.36 6.86 7.06
CA CYS A 165 1.20 6.71 8.51
C CYS A 165 2.57 6.73 9.23
N CYS A 166 3.54 5.95 8.76
CA CYS A 166 4.89 5.90 9.34
C CYS A 166 5.62 7.25 9.26
N GLN A 167 5.47 8.00 8.16
CA GLN A 167 6.05 9.33 7.99
C GLN A 167 5.49 10.32 9.00
N VAL A 168 4.18 10.27 9.28
CA VAL A 168 3.54 11.12 10.30
C VAL A 168 4.12 10.82 11.69
N ILE A 169 4.31 9.54 12.02
CA ILE A 169 4.93 9.12 13.29
C ILE A 169 6.37 9.62 13.36
N ASN A 170 7.17 9.42 12.31
CA ASN A 170 8.57 9.86 12.28
C ASN A 170 8.71 11.38 12.40
N ASN A 171 7.86 12.15 11.72
CA ASN A 171 7.86 13.61 11.83
C ASN A 171 7.55 14.06 13.26
N LEU A 172 6.63 13.39 13.96
CA LEU A 172 6.36 13.64 15.38
C LEU A 172 7.61 13.38 16.24
N LEU A 173 8.25 12.22 16.05
CA LEU A 173 9.47 11.83 16.77
C LEU A 173 10.63 12.81 16.55
N LEU A 174 10.84 13.25 15.31
CA LEU A 174 11.86 14.23 14.95
C LEU A 174 11.60 15.59 15.63
N ASN A 175 10.36 16.09 15.58
CA ASN A 175 9.99 17.35 16.23
C ASN A 175 10.25 17.32 17.75
N VAL A 176 9.93 16.21 18.40
CA VAL A 176 10.17 16.04 19.85
C VAL A 176 11.66 15.88 20.16
N SER A 177 12.42 15.20 19.31
CA SER A 177 13.87 15.05 19.47
C SER A 177 14.60 16.39 19.35
N MET A 178 14.24 17.20 18.35
CA MET A 178 14.81 18.54 18.13
C MET A 178 14.51 19.53 19.25
N THR A 179 13.43 19.33 20.01
CA THR A 179 13.01 20.25 21.08
C THR A 179 13.54 19.89 22.46
N ASN A 180 14.03 18.66 22.67
CA ASN A 180 14.39 18.16 24.00
C ASN A 180 15.86 17.74 24.15
N ASP A 181 16.73 18.02 23.17
CA ASP A 181 18.15 17.58 23.15
C ASP A 181 18.32 16.09 23.48
N ARG A 182 17.34 15.27 23.07
CA ARG A 182 17.31 13.84 23.34
C ARG A 182 18.03 13.06 22.25
N THR A 183 18.41 11.83 22.60
CA THR A 183 18.91 10.82 21.66
C THR A 183 18.00 10.68 20.45
N PRO A 184 18.54 10.36 19.27
CA PRO A 184 17.74 10.15 18.06
C PRO A 184 16.65 9.12 18.35
N SER A 185 15.41 9.46 18.03
CA SER A 185 14.29 8.51 18.15
C SER A 185 14.55 7.29 17.25
N GLY A 186 14.39 6.11 17.82
CA GLY A 186 14.61 4.82 17.17
C GLY A 186 13.36 3.95 17.14
N ALA A 187 13.56 2.65 16.99
CA ALA A 187 12.47 1.67 16.94
C ALA A 187 11.70 1.58 18.28
N ASP A 188 12.38 1.84 19.40
CA ASP A 188 11.81 1.76 20.75
C ASP A 188 10.74 2.84 20.98
N GLU A 189 10.87 4.01 20.37
CA GLU A 189 9.82 5.03 20.39
C GLU A 189 8.79 4.85 19.26
N PHE A 190 9.22 4.36 18.09
CA PHE A 190 8.36 4.23 16.92
C PHE A 190 7.33 3.10 17.04
N LEU A 191 7.77 1.88 17.36
CA LEU A 191 6.93 0.69 17.31
C LEU A 191 5.73 0.77 18.27
N PRO A 192 5.87 1.23 19.53
CA PRO A 192 4.72 1.42 20.40
C PRO A 192 3.66 2.37 19.87
N ILE A 193 4.10 3.48 19.25
CA ILE A 193 3.19 4.46 18.64
C ILE A 193 2.45 3.83 17.45
N LEU A 194 3.16 3.08 16.61
CA LEU A 194 2.56 2.36 15.49
C LEU A 194 1.50 1.34 15.98
N ILE A 195 1.82 0.53 17.00
CA ILE A 195 0.87 -0.41 17.60
C ILE A 195 -0.37 0.32 18.12
N TYR A 196 -0.18 1.43 18.84
CA TYR A 196 -1.29 2.23 19.36
C TYR A 196 -2.17 2.78 18.23
N ILE A 197 -1.56 3.31 17.17
CA ILE A 197 -2.27 3.84 16.00
C ILE A 197 -3.03 2.72 15.28
N THR A 198 -2.43 1.55 15.06
CA THR A 198 -3.10 0.41 14.44
C THR A 198 -4.31 -0.02 15.25
N ILE A 199 -4.18 -0.12 16.58
CA ILE A 199 -5.32 -0.42 17.45
C ILE A 199 -6.40 0.66 17.29
N LYS A 200 -6.07 1.94 17.23
CA LYS A 200 -7.06 3.04 17.11
C LYS A 200 -7.63 3.20 15.69
N ALA A 201 -6.93 2.75 14.66
CA ALA A 201 -7.35 2.90 13.28
C ALA A 201 -8.53 1.99 12.90
N SER A 202 -8.65 0.82 13.52
CA SER A 202 -9.75 -0.13 13.24
C SER A 202 -11.14 0.37 13.67
N PHE A 203 -11.28 1.60 14.17
CA PHE A 203 -12.56 2.19 14.58
C PHE A 203 -13.52 2.52 13.40
N LEU A 204 -13.10 2.38 12.13
CA LEU A 204 -13.89 2.80 10.96
C LEU A 204 -13.84 1.83 9.77
N LEU A 205 -13.50 0.55 10.00
CA LEU A 205 -13.60 -0.50 8.99
C LEU A 205 -14.83 -1.37 9.21
#